data_AF-A0A7Y4ZEE7-F1
#
_entry.id   AF-A0A7Y4ZEE7-F1
#
_cell.length_a   1.000
_cell.length_b   1.000
_cell.length_c   1.000
_cell.angle_alpha   90.00
_cell.angle_beta   90.00
_cell.angle_gamma   90.00
#
_symmetry.space_group_name_H-M   'P 1'
#
loop_
_entity.id
_entity.type
_entity.pdbx_description
1 polymer ?
#
loop_
_entity_poly.entity_id
_entity_poly.type
_entity_poly.pdbx_seq_one_letter_code
_entity_poly.pdbx_strand_id
1 'polypeptide(L)'
;MRFLPLPPGTTLFVVSTIIVLFAWVVWGSLNYPETLWAPGDLSRFHSDITACTDCHKPFHGATSDKCIICHNEKDFVARSKSQVTEFHQQSILEGKPCANCHTEHRGALAQITIGALYNPHGEFVFRATGTKSCSACHDFSGDFKSKPRLLENTIVRHLMEEGDGAHKPGKMVHCLTCHTGGRREAKD
;
A
#
# COMPACT_ATOMS: atom_id res chain seq x y z
N MET A 1 32.08 40.35 -22.79
CA MET A 1 32.21 38.92 -23.13
C MET A 1 31.75 38.74 -24.57
N ARG A 2 32.63 38.33 -25.50
CA ARG A 2 32.26 38.03 -26.89
C ARG A 2 31.92 36.53 -26.95
N PHE A 3 30.66 36.19 -27.20
CA PHE A 3 30.28 34.80 -27.44
C PHE A 3 30.77 34.41 -28.84
N LEU A 4 31.51 33.30 -28.94
CA LEU A 4 31.88 32.69 -30.21
C LEU A 4 30.61 32.19 -30.91
N PRO A 5 30.48 32.33 -32.25
CA PRO A 5 29.34 31.80 -32.97
C PRO A 5 29.29 30.27 -32.84
N LEU A 6 28.10 29.74 -32.56
CA LEU A 6 27.89 28.30 -32.46
C LEU A 6 28.18 27.63 -33.82
N PRO A 7 28.78 26.42 -33.84
CA PRO A 7 28.98 25.66 -35.06
C PRO A 7 27.68 25.49 -35.86
N PRO A 8 27.74 25.49 -37.20
CA PRO A 8 26.60 25.12 -38.02
C PRO A 8 26.15 23.70 -37.65
N GLY A 9 24.87 23.53 -37.30
CA GLY A 9 24.30 22.24 -36.91
C GLY A 9 24.12 22.02 -35.40
N THR A 10 24.71 22.86 -34.54
CA THR A 10 24.48 22.75 -33.08
C THR A 10 23.01 22.89 -32.72
N THR A 11 22.29 23.83 -33.34
CA THR A 11 20.85 24.03 -33.11
C THR A 11 20.04 22.80 -33.51
N LEU A 12 20.32 22.23 -34.69
CA LEU A 12 19.61 21.05 -35.18
C LEU A 12 19.86 19.84 -34.26
N PHE A 13 21.11 19.63 -33.86
CA PHE A 13 21.49 18.57 -32.93
C PHE A 13 20.75 18.71 -31.59
N VAL A 14 20.79 19.90 -30.97
CA VAL A 14 20.10 20.16 -29.69
C VAL A 14 18.59 19.91 -29.81
N VAL A 15 17.96 20.42 -30.87
CA VAL A 15 16.51 20.22 -31.09
C VAL A 15 16.19 18.73 -31.27
N SER A 16 16.96 18.01 -32.08
CA SER A 16 16.78 16.57 -32.27
C SER A 16 16.95 15.79 -30.96
N THR A 17 17.97 16.13 -30.15
CA THR A 17 18.16 15.49 -28.84
C THR A 17 16.98 15.74 -27.91
N ILE A 18 16.47 16.98 -27.84
CA ILE A 18 15.30 17.31 -27.01
C ILE A 18 14.07 16.53 -27.47
N ILE A 19 13.83 16.43 -28.79
CA ILE A 19 12.70 15.67 -29.34
C ILE A 19 12.82 14.19 -28.95
N VAL A 20 14.00 13.59 -29.07
CA VAL A 20 14.22 12.19 -28.71
C VAL A 20 14.01 11.96 -27.22
N LEU A 21 14.52 12.85 -26.36
CA LEU A 21 14.32 12.76 -24.91
C LEU A 21 12.84 12.90 -24.54
N PHE A 22 12.14 13.86 -25.16
CA PHE A 22 10.71 14.05 -24.92
C PHE A 22 9.89 12.83 -25.37
N ALA A 23 10.18 12.30 -26.57
CA ALA A 23 9.55 11.09 -27.07
C ALA A 23 9.81 9.88 -26.14
N TRP A 24 11.03 9.75 -25.60
CA TRP A 24 11.37 8.70 -24.65
C TRP A 24 10.63 8.85 -23.31
N VAL A 25 10.53 10.06 -22.77
CA VAL A 25 9.77 10.34 -21.53
C VAL A 25 8.28 10.07 -21.72
N VAL A 26 7.69 10.50 -22.85
CA VAL A 26 6.28 10.24 -23.17
C VAL A 26 6.04 8.74 -23.33
N TRP A 27 6.89 8.06 -24.11
CA TRP A 27 6.80 6.60 -24.28
C TRP A 27 6.90 5.87 -22.94
N GLY A 28 7.88 6.23 -22.11
CA GLY A 28 8.04 5.68 -20.78
C GLY A 28 6.82 5.94 -19.90
N SER A 29 6.29 7.15 -19.92
CA SER A 29 5.13 7.55 -19.09
C SER A 29 3.87 6.75 -19.42
N LEU A 30 3.69 6.35 -20.68
CA LEU A 30 2.54 5.55 -21.12
C LEU A 30 2.71 4.06 -20.83
N ASN A 31 3.94 3.53 -20.89
CA ASN A 31 4.20 2.10 -20.76
C ASN A 31 4.59 1.69 -19.34
N TYR A 32 5.19 2.60 -18.57
CA TYR A 32 5.75 2.36 -17.24
C TYR A 32 5.47 3.53 -16.28
N PRO A 33 4.20 3.93 -16.10
CA PRO A 33 3.84 5.08 -15.26
C PRO A 33 4.33 4.90 -13.81
N GLU A 34 4.25 3.67 -13.29
CA GLU A 34 4.68 3.26 -11.95
C GLU A 34 6.14 3.56 -11.63
N THR A 35 7.02 3.35 -12.61
CA THR A 35 8.45 3.57 -12.47
C THR A 35 8.83 5.05 -12.59
N LEU A 36 7.95 5.88 -13.18
CA LEU A 36 8.26 7.26 -13.52
C LEU A 36 7.57 8.28 -12.63
N TRP A 37 6.25 8.21 -12.46
CA TRP A 37 5.48 9.28 -11.81
C TRP A 37 4.20 8.85 -11.10
N ALA A 38 3.73 7.61 -11.27
CA ALA A 38 2.51 7.11 -10.64
C ALA A 38 2.84 5.93 -9.70
N PRO A 39 3.39 6.15 -8.51
CA PRO A 39 4.08 5.12 -7.71
C PRO A 39 3.27 3.88 -7.28
N GLY A 40 1.99 3.81 -7.61
CA GLY A 40 1.07 2.71 -7.30
C GLY A 40 -0.07 3.13 -6.41
N ASP A 41 -1.00 2.20 -6.17
CA ASP A 41 -2.15 2.46 -5.30
C ASP A 41 -1.73 2.54 -3.82
N LEU A 42 -2.35 3.47 -3.11
CA LEU A 42 -2.34 3.50 -1.65
C LEU A 42 -3.04 2.26 -1.09
N SER A 43 -2.66 1.87 0.12
CA SER A 43 -3.28 0.81 0.89
C SER A 43 -4.69 1.22 1.32
N ARG A 44 -5.51 0.22 1.64
CA ARG A 44 -6.88 0.41 2.14
C ARG A 44 -6.97 1.30 3.39
N PHE A 45 -5.90 1.45 4.17
CA PHE A 45 -5.92 2.29 5.36
C PHE A 45 -5.90 3.79 5.04
N HIS A 46 -5.49 4.14 3.83
CA HIS A 46 -5.45 5.50 3.31
C HIS A 46 -6.33 5.66 2.05
N SER A 47 -7.38 4.83 1.91
CA SER A 47 -8.28 4.87 0.74
C SER A 47 -8.97 6.23 0.54
N ASP A 48 -9.10 7.01 1.62
CA ASP A 48 -9.76 8.30 1.61
C ASP A 48 -8.81 9.46 1.23
N ILE A 49 -7.51 9.18 1.06
CA ILE A 49 -6.52 10.15 0.61
C ILE A 49 -6.58 10.27 -0.91
N THR A 50 -6.72 11.50 -1.41
CA THR A 50 -6.90 11.77 -2.85
C THR A 50 -5.83 12.68 -3.43
N ALA A 51 -5.06 13.40 -2.61
CA ALA A 51 -4.02 14.28 -3.07
C ALA A 51 -2.64 13.85 -2.58
N CYS A 52 -1.67 13.79 -3.49
CA CYS A 52 -0.29 13.45 -3.17
C CYS A 52 0.29 14.39 -2.08
N THR A 53 -0.14 15.65 -2.08
CA THR A 53 0.29 16.69 -1.14
C THR A 53 -0.20 16.51 0.28
N ASP A 54 -1.11 15.56 0.52
CA ASP A 54 -1.57 15.20 1.86
C ASP A 54 -0.45 14.50 2.64
N CYS A 55 0.44 13.78 1.94
CA CYS A 55 1.61 13.12 2.52
C CYS A 55 2.93 13.78 2.07
N HIS A 56 2.98 14.24 0.82
CA HIS A 56 4.21 14.72 0.18
C HIS A 56 4.42 16.23 0.31
N LYS A 57 5.70 16.61 0.42
CA LYS A 57 6.17 17.96 0.14
C LYS A 57 6.92 18.00 -1.19
N PRO A 58 6.84 19.10 -1.97
CA PRO A 58 7.58 19.24 -3.21
C PRO A 58 9.07 18.93 -3.00
N PHE A 59 9.63 18.02 -3.79
CA PHE A 59 11.04 17.60 -3.73
C PHE A 59 11.51 16.95 -2.42
N HIS A 60 10.63 16.68 -1.47
CA HIS A 60 10.96 16.06 -0.18
C HIS A 60 10.30 14.70 0.04
N GLY A 61 9.42 14.27 -0.88
CA GLY A 61 8.68 13.03 -0.72
C GLY A 61 7.67 13.11 0.43
N ALA A 62 7.26 11.95 0.93
CA ALA A 62 6.40 11.85 2.11
C ALA A 62 7.16 12.31 3.36
N THR A 63 6.54 13.16 4.19
CA THR A 63 7.20 13.77 5.34
C THR A 63 6.44 13.50 6.65
N SER A 64 7.17 13.28 7.74
CA SER A 64 6.57 12.96 9.04
C SER A 64 5.64 14.04 9.56
N ASP A 65 5.91 15.31 9.27
CA ASP A 65 5.02 16.41 9.69
C ASP A 65 3.67 16.38 8.98
N LYS A 66 3.59 15.80 7.78
CA LYS A 66 2.33 15.54 7.08
C LYS A 66 1.56 14.39 7.74
N CYS A 67 2.25 13.31 8.14
CA CYS A 67 1.63 12.15 8.79
C CYS A 67 0.93 12.53 10.11
N ILE A 68 1.56 13.37 10.94
CA ILE A 68 1.05 13.72 12.28
C ILE A 68 -0.16 14.67 12.25
N ILE A 69 -0.54 15.21 11.09
CA ILE A 69 -1.78 15.99 10.93
C ILE A 69 -2.98 15.09 11.24
N CYS A 70 -2.97 13.86 10.72
CA CYS A 70 -4.03 12.86 10.96
C CYS A 70 -3.66 11.88 12.09
N HIS A 71 -2.38 11.55 12.25
CA HIS A 71 -1.87 10.66 13.30
C HIS A 71 -1.24 11.45 14.45
N ASN A 72 -2.02 12.32 15.09
CA ASN A 72 -1.54 13.11 16.22
C ASN A 72 -1.31 12.23 17.47
N GLU A 73 -0.50 12.75 18.40
CA GLU A 73 -0.11 12.02 19.62
C GLU A 73 -1.33 11.58 20.45
N LYS A 74 -2.32 12.46 20.62
CA LYS A 74 -3.50 12.17 21.44
C LYS A 74 -4.28 10.98 20.90
N ASP A 75 -4.57 10.97 19.60
CA ASP A 75 -5.29 9.89 18.96
C ASP A 75 -4.48 8.59 18.93
N PHE A 76 -3.15 8.71 18.77
CA PHE A 76 -2.26 7.56 18.78
C PHE A 76 -2.21 6.89 20.16
N VAL A 77 -2.05 7.67 21.23
CA VAL A 77 -2.06 7.19 22.62
C VAL A 77 -3.40 6.55 22.96
N ALA A 78 -4.51 7.17 22.55
CA ALA A 78 -5.86 6.66 22.87
C ALA A 78 -6.19 5.32 22.18
N ARG A 79 -5.54 5.02 21.04
CA ARG A 79 -5.86 3.86 20.19
C ARG A 79 -4.80 2.75 20.24
N SER A 80 -3.69 2.96 20.92
CA SER A 80 -2.55 2.05 20.95
C SER A 80 -2.32 1.44 22.31
N LYS A 81 -1.66 0.28 22.35
CA LYS A 81 -1.15 -0.29 23.61
C LYS A 81 0.05 0.54 24.09
N SER A 82 0.25 0.65 25.41
CA SER A 82 1.33 1.45 26.01
C SER A 82 2.70 1.17 25.41
N GLN A 83 3.05 -0.10 25.20
CA GLN A 83 4.32 -0.51 24.59
C GLN A 83 4.53 0.04 23.17
N VAL A 84 3.46 0.12 22.38
CA VAL A 84 3.50 0.66 21.02
C VAL A 84 3.65 2.18 21.07
N THR A 85 2.94 2.83 22.00
CA THR A 85 3.05 4.27 22.27
C THR A 85 4.47 4.65 22.63
N GLU A 86 5.08 3.98 23.61
CA GLU A 86 6.44 4.23 24.07
C GLU A 86 7.47 4.07 22.95
N PHE A 87 7.35 3.01 22.14
CA PHE A 87 8.24 2.79 20.99
C PHE A 87 8.16 3.93 19.95
N HIS A 88 6.94 4.37 19.62
CA HIS A 88 6.76 5.45 18.65
C HIS A 88 7.22 6.79 19.21
N GLN A 89 6.97 7.08 20.49
CA GLN A 89 7.48 8.29 21.15
C GLN A 89 9.01 8.33 21.07
N GLN A 90 9.69 7.23 21.41
CA GLN A 90 11.14 7.14 21.28
C GLN A 90 11.61 7.36 19.83
N SER A 91 10.93 6.73 18.86
CA SER A 91 11.27 6.89 17.43
C SER A 91 11.11 8.32 16.93
N ILE A 92 10.08 9.04 17.41
CA ILE A 92 9.85 10.45 17.10
C ILE A 92 10.93 11.32 17.73
N LEU A 93 11.31 11.07 18.99
CA LEU A 93 12.40 11.78 19.67
C LEU A 93 13.74 11.61 18.96
N GLU A 94 14.00 10.43 18.40
CA GLU A 94 15.17 10.14 17.58
C GLU A 94 15.10 10.72 16.16
N GLY A 95 13.98 11.37 15.79
CA GLY A 95 13.79 11.98 14.48
C GLY A 95 13.66 10.96 13.34
N LYS A 96 13.26 9.72 13.62
CA LYS A 96 13.10 8.68 12.60
C LYS A 96 11.87 8.99 11.71
N PRO A 97 12.03 9.06 10.38
CA PRO A 97 10.90 9.21 9.47
C PRO A 97 9.91 8.06 9.59
N CYS A 98 8.61 8.38 9.58
CA CYS A 98 7.53 7.39 9.63
C CYS A 98 7.65 6.39 8.47
N ALA A 99 8.01 6.91 7.29
CA ALA A 99 8.16 6.14 6.06
C ALA A 99 9.23 5.04 6.10
N ASN A 100 10.16 5.10 7.07
CA ASN A 100 11.19 4.07 7.23
C ASN A 100 10.60 2.73 7.67
N CYS A 101 9.47 2.75 8.37
CA CYS A 101 8.74 1.55 8.77
C CYS A 101 7.38 1.46 8.09
N HIS A 102 6.79 2.57 7.65
CA HIS A 102 5.48 2.63 7.04
C HIS A 102 5.58 2.98 5.55
N THR A 103 5.57 1.98 4.67
CA THR A 103 5.67 2.18 3.22
C THR A 103 4.31 2.06 2.55
N GLU A 104 3.95 3.10 1.82
CA GLU A 104 2.73 3.15 1.02
C GLU A 104 3.03 2.87 -0.47
N HIS A 105 2.02 2.93 -1.33
CA HIS A 105 2.14 2.66 -2.77
C HIS A 105 2.56 1.21 -3.08
N ARG A 106 2.05 0.27 -2.27
CA ARG A 106 2.31 -1.17 -2.44
C ARG A 106 1.05 -1.93 -2.86
N GLY A 107 -0.02 -1.22 -3.21
CA GLY A 107 -1.32 -1.76 -3.57
C GLY A 107 -2.32 -1.74 -2.41
N ALA A 108 -3.61 -1.69 -2.76
CA ALA A 108 -4.72 -1.55 -1.80
C ALA A 108 -4.74 -2.61 -0.67
N LEU A 109 -4.21 -3.81 -0.90
CA LEU A 109 -4.21 -4.89 0.08
C LEU A 109 -2.92 -4.98 0.91
N ALA A 110 -1.90 -4.20 0.58
CA ALA A 110 -0.62 -4.23 1.27
C ALA A 110 -0.74 -3.78 2.74
N GLN A 111 0.14 -4.32 3.57
CA GLN A 111 0.40 -3.74 4.89
C GLN A 111 1.38 -2.59 4.72
N ILE A 112 1.12 -1.49 5.41
CA ILE A 112 2.00 -0.32 5.38
C ILE A 112 3.26 -0.61 6.20
N THR A 113 3.12 -1.26 7.35
CA THR A 113 4.25 -1.51 8.24
C THR A 113 5.14 -2.63 7.71
N ILE A 114 6.41 -2.33 7.47
CA ILE A 114 7.43 -3.30 7.07
C ILE A 114 7.57 -4.37 8.15
N GLY A 115 7.54 -5.64 7.73
CA GLY A 115 7.62 -6.78 8.64
C GLY A 115 6.33 -7.05 9.42
N ALA A 116 5.25 -6.29 9.21
CA ALA A 116 3.94 -6.69 9.71
C ALA A 116 3.48 -7.97 9.00
N LEU A 117 2.76 -8.80 9.76
CA LEU A 117 2.13 -9.98 9.19
C LEU A 117 1.21 -9.58 8.04
N TYR A 118 1.54 -10.04 6.85
CA TYR A 118 0.67 -9.93 5.70
C TYR A 118 -0.55 -10.82 5.92
N ASN A 119 -1.76 -10.25 5.82
CA ASN A 119 -2.98 -11.03 5.77
C ASN A 119 -3.26 -11.46 4.32
N PRO A 120 -3.06 -12.74 3.95
CA PRO A 120 -3.30 -13.20 2.59
C PRO A 120 -4.78 -13.27 2.22
N HIS A 121 -5.69 -13.11 3.17
CA HIS A 121 -7.14 -13.24 2.97
C HIS A 121 -7.83 -11.91 2.61
N GLY A 122 -7.13 -10.77 2.71
CA GLY A 122 -7.71 -9.44 2.51
C GLY A 122 -8.74 -9.04 3.59
N GLU A 123 -9.46 -7.93 3.38
CA GLU A 123 -10.46 -7.44 4.34
C GLU A 123 -11.80 -8.20 4.27
N PHE A 124 -12.12 -8.80 3.13
CA PHE A 124 -13.40 -9.47 2.91
C PHE A 124 -13.66 -10.59 3.92
N VAL A 125 -12.62 -11.30 4.37
CA VAL A 125 -12.76 -12.34 5.39
C VAL A 125 -13.28 -11.78 6.73
N PHE A 126 -12.86 -10.58 7.11
CA PHE A 126 -13.32 -9.92 8.34
C PHE A 126 -14.75 -9.42 8.19
N ARG A 127 -15.12 -8.89 7.03
CA ARG A 127 -16.50 -8.49 6.73
C ARG A 127 -17.45 -9.70 6.71
N ALA A 128 -17.03 -10.82 6.11
CA ALA A 128 -17.83 -12.03 6.02
C ALA A 128 -18.02 -12.72 7.40
N THR A 129 -17.00 -12.67 8.26
CA THR A 129 -17.05 -13.33 9.58
C THR A 129 -17.52 -12.42 10.72
N GLY A 130 -17.54 -11.11 10.51
CA GLY A 130 -17.75 -10.13 11.57
C GLY A 130 -16.60 -10.03 12.59
N THR A 131 -15.49 -10.75 12.36
CA THR A 131 -14.32 -10.72 13.25
C THR A 131 -13.44 -9.51 12.96
N LYS A 132 -12.63 -9.09 13.94
CA LYS A 132 -11.75 -7.90 13.85
C LYS A 132 -10.28 -8.20 14.10
N SER A 133 -9.92 -9.46 14.34
CA SER A 133 -8.56 -9.86 14.69
C SER A 133 -8.18 -11.16 13.99
N CYS A 134 -6.93 -11.22 13.52
CA CYS A 134 -6.34 -12.45 12.98
C CYS A 134 -6.41 -13.59 14.01
N SER A 135 -6.31 -13.27 15.31
CA SER A 135 -6.36 -14.24 16.40
C SER A 135 -7.72 -14.88 16.62
N ALA A 136 -8.77 -14.40 15.95
CA ALA A 136 -10.07 -15.07 15.96
C ALA A 136 -10.04 -16.38 15.16
N CYS A 137 -9.11 -16.49 14.19
CA CYS A 137 -8.97 -17.64 13.30
C CYS A 137 -7.61 -18.34 13.41
N HIS A 138 -6.56 -17.62 13.85
CA HIS A 138 -5.20 -18.14 13.91
C HIS A 138 -4.62 -18.11 15.33
N ASP A 139 -3.84 -19.13 15.63
CA ASP A 139 -2.96 -19.23 16.77
C ASP A 139 -1.55 -18.76 16.38
N PHE A 140 -1.08 -17.72 17.10
CA PHE A 140 0.24 -17.11 16.92
C PHE A 140 1.19 -17.42 18.08
N SER A 141 0.84 -18.37 18.95
CA SER A 141 1.68 -18.73 20.11
C SER A 141 2.98 -19.47 19.76
N GLY A 142 3.15 -19.87 18.49
CA GLY A 142 4.38 -20.48 17.99
C GLY A 142 5.55 -19.49 17.88
N ASP A 143 6.75 -20.01 17.63
CA ASP A 143 7.96 -19.20 17.39
C ASP A 143 7.75 -18.25 16.20
N PHE A 144 8.43 -17.10 16.19
CA PHE A 144 8.33 -16.04 15.17
C PHE A 144 8.59 -16.53 13.74
N LYS A 145 9.28 -17.67 13.58
CA LYS A 145 9.56 -18.31 12.27
C LYS A 145 8.46 -19.26 11.80
N SER A 146 7.53 -19.63 12.67
CA SER A 146 6.47 -20.60 12.38
C SER A 146 5.27 -19.93 11.70
N LYS A 147 4.66 -20.64 10.74
CA LYS A 147 3.41 -20.16 10.12
C LYS A 147 2.30 -20.19 11.17
N PRO A 148 1.42 -19.17 11.23
CA PRO A 148 0.28 -19.17 12.13
C PRO A 148 -0.60 -20.41 11.93
N ARG A 149 -0.94 -21.11 13.01
CA ARG A 149 -1.79 -22.31 12.95
C ARG A 149 -3.25 -21.90 12.92
N LEU A 150 -4.09 -22.57 12.14
CA LEU A 150 -5.54 -22.33 12.19
C LEU A 150 -6.12 -22.88 13.50
N LEU A 151 -7.02 -22.12 14.11
CA LEU A 151 -7.78 -22.54 15.28
C LEU A 151 -8.89 -23.52 14.87
N GLU A 152 -9.13 -24.52 15.71
CA GLU A 152 -10.28 -25.40 15.58
C GLU A 152 -11.50 -24.77 16.29
N ASN A 153 -12.14 -23.82 15.62
CA ASN A 153 -13.33 -23.16 16.15
C ASN A 153 -14.46 -23.07 15.12
N THR A 154 -15.65 -22.66 15.58
CA THR A 154 -16.86 -22.60 14.75
C THR A 154 -16.74 -21.62 13.59
N ILE A 155 -16.03 -20.49 13.76
CA ILE A 155 -15.81 -19.49 12.72
C ILE A 155 -14.99 -20.10 11.58
N VAL A 156 -13.84 -20.70 11.92
CA VAL A 156 -12.95 -21.34 10.93
C VAL A 156 -13.65 -22.51 10.25
N ARG A 157 -14.34 -23.36 11.01
CA ARG A 157 -15.08 -24.51 10.47
C ARG A 157 -16.18 -24.05 9.50
N HIS A 158 -17.01 -23.10 9.89
CA HIS A 158 -18.05 -22.55 9.03
C HIS A 158 -17.46 -21.93 7.75
N LEU A 159 -16.35 -21.19 7.87
CA LEU A 159 -15.69 -20.60 6.71
C LEU A 159 -15.13 -21.65 5.74
N MET A 160 -14.62 -22.77 6.28
CA MET A 160 -14.11 -23.90 5.50
C MET A 160 -15.23 -24.69 4.80
N GLU A 161 -16.36 -24.89 5.50
CA GLU A 161 -17.57 -25.52 4.97
C GLU A 161 -18.20 -24.67 3.86
N GLU A 162 -18.46 -23.39 4.12
CA GLU A 162 -19.09 -22.46 3.18
C GLU A 162 -18.20 -22.19 1.95
N GLY A 163 -16.88 -22.22 2.16
CA GLY A 163 -15.91 -21.95 1.12
C GLY A 163 -15.65 -23.12 0.16
N ASP A 164 -16.12 -24.33 0.46
CA ASP A 164 -15.83 -25.56 -0.31
C ASP A 164 -14.33 -25.70 -0.69
N GLY A 165 -13.45 -25.25 0.22
CA GLY A 165 -12.01 -25.09 -0.03
C GLY A 165 -11.60 -23.83 -0.82
N ALA A 166 -12.12 -22.65 -0.47
CA ALA A 166 -12.00 -21.32 -1.11
C ALA A 166 -10.59 -20.78 -1.44
N HIS A 167 -9.54 -21.59 -1.30
CA HIS A 167 -8.18 -21.33 -1.78
C HIS A 167 -7.86 -21.98 -3.14
N LYS A 168 -8.86 -22.55 -3.83
CA LYS A 168 -8.69 -22.95 -5.24
C LYS A 168 -8.80 -21.73 -6.17
N PRO A 169 -7.88 -21.56 -7.14
CA PRO A 169 -7.99 -20.52 -8.15
C PRO A 169 -9.40 -20.50 -8.81
N GLY A 170 -10.02 -19.33 -8.93
CA GLY A 170 -11.33 -19.14 -9.56
C GLY A 170 -12.55 -19.12 -8.64
N LYS A 171 -12.46 -19.57 -7.38
CA LYS A 171 -13.63 -19.59 -6.47
C LYS A 171 -13.88 -18.26 -5.73
N MET A 172 -12.85 -17.41 -5.59
CA MET A 172 -12.97 -16.08 -4.98
C MET A 172 -13.92 -15.15 -5.76
N VAL A 173 -14.13 -15.38 -7.06
CA VAL A 173 -15.04 -14.61 -7.91
C VAL A 173 -16.51 -14.71 -7.44
N HIS A 174 -16.90 -15.84 -6.86
CA HIS A 174 -18.25 -16.04 -6.34
C HIS A 174 -18.49 -15.20 -5.08
N CYS A 175 -17.50 -15.08 -4.20
CA CYS A 175 -17.57 -14.24 -3.01
C CYS A 175 -17.64 -12.75 -3.40
N LEU A 176 -16.84 -12.35 -4.40
CA LEU A 176 -16.86 -10.98 -4.93
C LEU A 176 -18.22 -10.64 -5.57
N THR A 177 -18.93 -11.62 -6.13
CA THR A 177 -20.27 -11.41 -6.74
C THR A 177 -21.27 -10.72 -5.81
N CYS A 178 -21.23 -11.04 -4.51
CA CYS A 178 -22.12 -10.44 -3.50
C CYS A 178 -21.47 -9.28 -2.73
N HIS A 179 -20.14 -9.26 -2.59
CA HIS A 179 -19.44 -8.34 -1.70
C HIS A 179 -18.75 -7.13 -2.37
N THR A 180 -18.68 -7.06 -3.70
CA THR A 180 -18.10 -5.90 -4.43
C THR A 180 -19.12 -4.87 -4.91
N GLY A 181 -20.41 -5.00 -4.59
CA GLY A 181 -21.42 -4.02 -5.00
C GLY A 181 -21.96 -4.19 -6.43
N GLY A 182 -21.85 -5.40 -7.00
CA GLY A 182 -22.72 -5.91 -8.07
C GLY A 182 -22.62 -5.25 -9.46
N ARG A 183 -22.00 -5.95 -10.41
CA ARG A 183 -22.60 -6.39 -11.70
C ARG A 183 -21.61 -7.25 -12.50
N ARG A 184 -22.09 -8.39 -12.99
CA ARG A 184 -21.38 -9.29 -13.93
C ARG A 184 -21.17 -8.61 -15.27
N GLU A 185 -20.07 -8.94 -15.94
CA GLU A 185 -20.09 -9.61 -17.24
C GLU A 185 -18.94 -10.62 -17.29
N ALA A 186 -19.24 -11.91 -17.08
CA ALA A 186 -18.34 -12.99 -17.44
C ALA A 186 -19.03 -13.75 -18.58
N LYS A 187 -18.47 -13.63 -19.78
CA LYS A 187 -18.81 -14.50 -20.91
C LYS A 187 -18.16 -15.87 -20.67
N ASP A 188 -18.92 -16.88 -21.05
CA ASP A 188 -18.67 -18.32 -20.87
C ASP A 188 -17.29 -18.78 -21.36
#